data_AF-A0A2T3JPW0-F1
#
_entry.id   AF-A0A2T3JPW0-F1
#
_cell.length_a   1.000
_cell.length_b   1.000
_cell.length_c   1.000
_cell.angle_alpha   90.00
_cell.angle_beta   90.00
_cell.angle_gamma   90.00
#
_symmetry.space_group_name_H-M   'P 1'
#
loop_
_entity.id
_entity.type
_entity.pdbx_description
1 polymer ?
#
loop_
_entity_poly.entity_id
_entity_poly.type
_entity_poly.pdbx_seq_one_letter_code
_entity_poly.pdbx_strand_id
1 'polypeptide(L)' 'MIKKKIKSSYPLRMPTELRAWFEKEAVTNRRSLNSELVHVLEKEMKGVFYKGVSKE' A
#
# COMPACT_ATOMS: atom_id res chain seq x y z
N MET A 1 -15.84 21.18 -12.54
CA MET A 1 -16.00 19.76 -12.13
C MET A 1 -15.12 19.47 -10.93
N ILE A 2 -15.69 19.42 -9.72
CA ILE A 2 -14.95 19.06 -8.52
C ILE A 2 -14.80 17.53 -8.53
N LYS A 3 -13.60 17.02 -8.82
CA LYS A 3 -13.32 15.58 -8.72
C LYS A 3 -13.45 15.17 -7.25
N LYS A 4 -14.58 14.57 -6.89
CA LYS A 4 -14.83 14.03 -5.55
C LYS A 4 -13.81 12.92 -5.31
N LYS A 5 -12.77 13.19 -4.51
CA LYS A 5 -11.81 12.16 -4.09
C LYS A 5 -12.61 11.08 -3.37
N ILE A 6 -12.74 9.91 -4.00
CA ILE A 6 -13.33 8.72 -3.37
C ILE A 6 -12.46 8.44 -2.14
N LYS A 7 -12.98 8.73 -0.94
CA LYS A 7 -12.31 8.36 0.30
C LYS A 7 -12.30 6.83 0.33
N SER A 8 -11.10 6.26 0.45
CA SER A 8 -10.94 4.84 0.76
C SER A 8 -11.87 4.47 1.92
N SER A 9 -12.53 3.32 1.83
CA SER A 9 -13.37 2.77 2.90
C SER A 9 -12.60 2.64 4.22
N TYR A 10 -11.27 2.47 4.13
CA TYR A 10 -10.34 2.53 5.24
C TYR A 10 -9.34 3.69 5.05
N PRO A 11 -9.53 4.85 5.70
CA PRO A 11 -8.57 5.94 5.62
C PRO A 11 -7.32 5.57 6.43
N LEU A 12 -6.24 5.18 5.74
CA LEU A 12 -4.96 4.96 6.37
C LEU A 12 -4.42 6.31 6.89
N ARG A 13 -4.09 6.38 8.19
CA ARG A 13 -3.37 7.54 8.74
C ARG A 13 -1.92 7.46 8.28
N MET A 14 -1.57 8.31 7.32
CA MET A 14 -0.25 8.33 6.69
C MET A 14 0.28 9.77 6.64
N PRO A 15 1.55 10.01 7.02
CA PRO A 15 2.21 11.30 6.80
C PRO A 15 2.13 11.73 5.33
N THR A 16 2.04 13.03 5.09
CA THR A 16 1.80 13.58 3.74
C THR A 16 2.96 13.25 2.80
N GLU A 17 4.18 13.31 3.31
CA GLU A 17 5.42 13.04 2.59
C GLU A 17 5.47 11.57 2.16
N LEU A 18 5.12 10.66 3.08
CA LEU A 18 5.09 9.22 2.81
C LEU A 18 4.02 8.88 1.78
N ARG A 19 2.84 9.51 1.87
CA ARG A 19 1.78 9.35 0.89
C ARG A 19 2.20 9.81 -0.50
N ALA A 20 2.86 10.96 -0.61
CA ALA A 20 3.34 11.49 -1.88
C ALA A 20 4.38 10.54 -2.50
N TRP A 21 5.24 9.94 -1.68
CA TRP A 21 6.19 8.94 -2.13
C TRP A 21 5.50 7.70 -2.73
N PHE A 22 4.53 7.11 -2.02
CA PHE A 22 3.76 5.96 -2.52
C PHE A 22 2.89 6.31 -3.74
N GLU A 23 2.34 7.52 -3.81
CA GLU A 23 1.59 7.97 -4.99
C GLU A 23 2.50 8.05 -6.23
N LYS A 24 3.74 8.53 -6.07
CA LYS A 24 4.75 8.54 -7.14
C LYS A 24 5.12 7.12 -7.57
N GLU A 25 5.37 6.25 -6.63
CA GLU A 25 5.74 4.85 -6.89
C GLU A 25 4.61 4.08 -7.58
N ALA A 26 3.36 4.28 -7.14
CA ALA A 26 2.19 3.70 -7.77
C ALA A 26 2.03 4.14 -9.24
N VAL A 27 2.30 5.40 -9.56
CA VAL A 27 2.29 5.90 -10.95
C VAL A 27 3.37 5.21 -11.78
N THR A 28 4.60 5.09 -11.25
CA THR A 28 5.70 4.36 -11.91
C THR A 28 5.34 2.90 -12.17
N ASN A 29 4.70 2.25 -11.19
CA ASN A 29 4.30 0.84 -11.25
C ASN A 29 2.95 0.62 -11.97
N ARG A 30 2.33 1.67 -12.53
CA ARG A 30 1.01 1.66 -13.19
C ARG A 30 -0.09 1.02 -12.32
N ARG A 31 -0.06 1.28 -11.01
CA ARG A 31 -0.99 0.76 -10.01
C ARG A 31 -1.76 1.88 -9.33
N SER A 32 -2.86 1.52 -8.67
CA SER A 32 -3.50 2.43 -7.73
C SER A 32 -2.67 2.53 -6.44
N LEU A 33 -2.75 3.66 -5.73
CA LEU A 33 -2.11 3.81 -4.41
C LEU A 33 -2.46 2.65 -3.47
N ASN A 34 -3.72 2.22 -3.46
CA ASN A 34 -4.17 1.11 -2.62
C ASN A 34 -3.51 -0.22 -3.02
N SER A 35 -3.46 -0.51 -4.32
CA SER A 35 -2.81 -1.72 -4.83
C SER A 35 -1.32 -1.75 -4.51
N GLU A 36 -0.64 -0.60 -4.56
CA GLU A 36 0.78 -0.50 -4.20
C GLU A 36 1.00 -0.73 -2.71
N LEU A 37 0.18 -0.14 -1.85
CA LEU A 37 0.24 -0.38 -0.41
C LEU A 37 0.01 -1.85 -0.07
N VAL A 38 -1.00 -2.49 -0.67
CA VAL A 38 -1.24 -3.93 -0.49
C VAL A 38 -0.04 -4.75 -0.96
N HIS A 39 0.54 -4.42 -2.12
CA HIS A 39 1.70 -5.13 -2.64
C HIS A 39 2.92 -5.04 -1.70
N VAL A 40 3.19 -3.86 -1.14
CA VAL A 40 4.27 -3.67 -0.17
C VAL A 40 3.98 -4.44 1.12
N LEU A 41 2.75 -4.38 1.63
CA LEU A 41 2.34 -5.16 2.81
C LEU A 41 2.48 -6.67 2.56
N GLU A 42 2.08 -7.19 1.40
CA GLU A 42 2.25 -8.60 1.03
C GLU A 42 3.73 -9.00 0.94
N LYS A 43 4.58 -8.12 0.38
CA LYS A 43 6.02 -8.33 0.29
C LYS A 43 6.65 -8.45 1.67
N GLU A 44 6.34 -7.52 2.57
CA GLU A 44 6.84 -7.53 3.95
C GLU A 44 6.26 -8.70 4.75
N MET A 45 4.97 -9.02 4.59
CA MET A 45 4.34 -10.18 5.23
C MET A 45 4.97 -11.49 4.77
N LYS A 46 5.33 -11.66 3.49
CA LYS A 46 6.05 -12.85 3.03
C LYS A 46 7.41 -13.00 3.75
N GLY A 47 8.06 -11.89 4.12
CA GLY A 47 9.29 -11.90 4.92
C GLY A 47 9.08 -12.24 6.40
N VAL A 48 7.92 -11.89 6.97
CA VAL A 48 7.61 -12.09 8.40
C VAL A 48 6.94 -13.44 8.67
N PHE A 49 6.00 -13.88 7.85
CA PHE A 49 5.24 -15.12 8.06
C PHE A 49 6.01 -16.40 7.70
N TYR A 50 7.02 -16.35 6.83
CA TYR A 50 7.87 -17.51 6.56
C TYR A 50 8.85 -17.85 7.70
N LYS A 51 9.06 -16.97 8.67
CA LYS A 51 9.83 -17.28 9.88
C LYS A 51 9.02 -17.94 10.99
N GLY A 52 7.69 -18.01 10.87
CA GLY A 52 6.80 -18.47 11.94
C GLY A 52 5.99 -19.74 11.63
N VAL A 53 6.12 -20.31 10.42
CA VAL A 53 5.39 -21.52 10.04
C VAL A 53 6.38 -22.56 9.50
N SER A 54 7.22 -23.06 10.41
CA SER A 54 7.79 -24.40 10.25
C SER A 54 6.61 -25.36 10.46
N LYS A 55 5.99 -25.83 9.37
CA LYS A 55 5.11 -27.00 9.44
C LYS A 55 6.02 -28.19 9.71
N GLU A 56 6.00 -28.69 10.95
CA GLU A 56 6.24 -30.12 11.24
C GLU A 56 5.23 -30.99 10.47
#